data_AF-A0A2V1DIN9-F1
#
_entry.id   AF-A0A2V1DIN9-F1
#
_cell.length_a   1.000
_cell.length_b   1.000
_cell.length_c   1.000
_cell.angle_alpha   90.00
_cell.angle_beta   90.00
_cell.angle_gamma   90.00
#
_symmetry.space_group_name_H-M   'P 1'
#
loop_
_entity.id
_entity.type
_entity.pdbx_description
1 polymer ?
#
loop_
_entity_poly.entity_id
_entity_poly.type
_entity_poly.pdbx_seq_one_letter_code
_entity_poly.pdbx_strand_id
1 'polypeptide(L)'
;MHRAADLNVPGKSFPMLLETFPLLAKVPTKYAPWKHGLGAKKGSHRGHDFFYSLAAEANANEGHDECYSKHIFKEQAKFGLRPQEISALTGNLFGAGSDTSSSTLITAVLAMRAFPETLIPAWEELDRVVGPDRSPTFDDDADLPYMRAFVKEVFRWRSVAIIGGQPHAPIQDDYYKGWLIPKLTWVQGNVWAIHHHDREFPEPDRFNPMRFVKDSPDARPFPGERGYMTFGWGRRVCSGQALAEQGTWLTVARLIWGFKIEAALDADKKPIPVDINNYTNGLNWRPQPFKVSITPRSERIRQAIVREGEQALANLAQYEGETQYRMSTFYKKP
;
A
#
# COMPACT_ATOMS: atom_id res chain seq x y z
N MET A 1 -4.10 8.55 -8.96
CA MET A 1 -3.28 8.48 -7.74
C MET A 1 -1.78 8.48 -8.04
N HIS A 2 -1.26 7.67 -8.96
CA HIS A 2 0.19 7.60 -9.25
C HIS A 2 0.82 8.96 -9.58
N ARG A 3 0.18 9.77 -10.43
CA ARG A 3 0.66 11.12 -10.74
C ARG A 3 0.77 12.02 -9.49
N ALA A 4 -0.08 11.82 -8.48
CA ALA A 4 0.01 12.56 -7.22
C ALA A 4 1.19 12.05 -6.36
N ALA A 5 1.41 10.73 -6.30
CA ALA A 5 2.58 10.15 -5.61
C ALA A 5 3.91 10.55 -6.27
N ASP A 6 3.96 10.63 -7.61
CA ASP A 6 5.13 11.07 -8.36
C ASP A 6 5.48 12.54 -8.14
N LEU A 7 4.46 13.37 -7.89
CA LEU A 7 4.57 14.81 -7.61
C LEU A 7 4.88 15.11 -6.14
N ASN A 8 4.79 14.11 -5.25
CA ASN A 8 4.99 14.25 -3.80
C ASN A 8 6.39 13.78 -3.33
N VAL A 9 7.38 13.70 -4.23
CA VAL A 9 8.78 13.39 -3.86
C VAL A 9 9.55 14.70 -3.67
N PRO A 10 9.94 15.08 -2.44
CA PRO A 10 10.70 16.29 -2.19
C PRO A 10 11.94 16.39 -3.07
N GLY A 11 12.15 17.57 -3.66
CA GLY A 11 13.32 17.86 -4.51
C GLY A 11 13.35 17.20 -5.89
N LYS A 12 12.40 16.32 -6.25
CA LYS A 12 12.43 15.56 -7.52
C LYS A 12 12.03 16.40 -8.75
N SER A 13 11.08 17.31 -8.61
CA SER A 13 10.56 18.11 -9.72
C SER A 13 10.51 19.60 -9.39
N PHE A 14 10.53 20.45 -10.42
CA PHE A 14 10.70 21.89 -10.31
C PHE A 14 9.62 22.64 -9.48
N PRO A 15 8.38 22.14 -9.22
CA PRO A 15 7.54 22.70 -8.16
C PRO A 15 7.95 22.34 -6.73
N MET A 16 8.70 21.25 -6.50
CA MET A 16 9.17 20.83 -5.17
C MET A 16 10.57 21.37 -4.82
N LEU A 17 11.33 21.89 -5.78
CA LEU A 17 12.49 22.75 -5.50
C LEU A 17 12.12 24.01 -4.70
N LEU A 18 10.84 24.40 -4.68
CA LEU A 18 10.32 25.45 -3.82
C LEU A 18 10.52 25.14 -2.32
N GLU A 19 10.51 23.87 -1.94
CA GLU A 19 10.74 23.44 -0.56
C GLU A 19 12.22 23.53 -0.19
N THR A 20 13.10 23.21 -1.15
CA THR A 20 14.55 23.33 -1.01
C THR A 20 15.02 24.78 -1.06
N PHE A 21 14.39 25.60 -1.91
CA PHE A 21 14.66 27.03 -2.07
C PHE A 21 13.38 27.84 -1.84
N PRO A 22 13.00 28.09 -0.56
CA PRO A 22 11.75 28.80 -0.20
C PRO A 22 11.57 30.16 -0.87
N LEU A 23 12.68 30.80 -1.31
CA LEU A 23 12.63 32.05 -2.06
C LEU A 23 11.88 31.92 -3.39
N LEU A 24 12.00 30.78 -4.08
CA LEU A 24 11.28 30.51 -5.33
C LEU A 24 9.75 30.46 -5.10
N ALA A 25 9.32 30.13 -3.88
CA ALA A 25 7.91 30.09 -3.49
C ALA A 25 7.33 31.50 -3.36
N LYS A 26 8.16 32.54 -3.26
CA LYS A 26 7.73 33.95 -3.18
C LYS A 26 7.54 34.61 -4.56
N VAL A 27 8.00 34.00 -5.64
CA VAL A 27 7.89 34.56 -7.01
C VAL A 27 6.41 34.62 -7.45
N PRO A 28 5.85 35.76 -7.86
CA PRO A 28 4.45 35.83 -8.28
C PRO A 28 4.08 34.80 -9.35
N THR A 29 2.92 34.15 -9.23
CA THR A 29 2.49 33.06 -10.15
C THR A 29 2.51 33.47 -11.62
N LYS A 30 2.30 34.75 -11.94
CA LYS A 30 2.38 35.30 -13.31
C LYS A 30 3.77 35.19 -13.95
N TYR A 31 4.83 35.07 -13.15
CA TYR A 31 6.23 34.96 -13.59
C TYR A 31 6.86 33.62 -13.19
N ALA A 32 6.06 32.71 -12.66
CA ALA A 32 6.53 31.43 -12.17
C ALA A 32 5.81 30.29 -12.93
N PRO A 33 6.25 29.97 -14.17
CA PRO A 33 5.69 28.88 -14.95
C PRO A 33 5.63 27.55 -14.16
N TRP A 34 6.57 27.37 -13.26
CA TRP A 34 6.71 26.23 -12.37
C TRP A 34 5.65 26.12 -11.27
N LYS A 35 4.88 27.18 -11.04
CA LYS A 35 3.70 27.15 -10.17
C LYS A 35 2.44 26.74 -10.90
N HIS A 36 2.46 26.62 -12.22
CA HIS A 36 1.32 26.11 -12.99
C HIS A 36 1.21 24.59 -12.82
N GLY A 37 0.02 24.11 -12.46
CA GLY A 37 -0.24 22.68 -12.18
C GLY A 37 -0.18 22.27 -10.71
N LEU A 38 0.29 23.14 -9.80
CA LEU A 38 0.29 22.90 -8.34
C LEU A 38 -1.10 23.01 -7.67
N GLY A 39 -2.17 23.09 -8.47
CA GLY A 39 -3.48 23.55 -8.01
C GLY A 39 -3.45 25.06 -7.79
N ALA A 40 -4.37 25.79 -8.43
CA ALA A 40 -4.46 27.22 -8.20
C ALA A 40 -4.91 27.48 -6.75
N LYS A 41 -4.25 28.38 -6.03
CA LYS A 41 -4.81 29.08 -4.85
C LYS A 41 -6.06 29.93 -5.17
N LYS A 42 -6.65 29.78 -6.36
CA LYS A 42 -7.89 30.46 -6.75
C LYS A 42 -9.05 29.50 -6.50
N GLY A 43 -9.74 29.74 -5.39
CA GLY A 43 -10.93 29.01 -4.99
C GLY A 43 -10.59 27.82 -4.10
N SER A 44 -10.38 28.08 -2.80
CA SER A 44 -10.98 27.17 -1.82
C SER A 44 -12.41 26.97 -2.30
N HIS A 45 -12.78 25.77 -2.72
CA HIS A 45 -14.14 25.49 -3.14
C HIS A 45 -15.00 25.76 -1.91
N ARG A 46 -15.54 26.97 -1.81
CA ARG A 46 -16.41 27.42 -0.75
C ARG A 46 -17.70 26.64 -0.92
N GLY A 47 -17.74 25.42 -0.38
CA GLY A 47 -18.97 24.64 -0.21
C GLY A 47 -18.98 23.21 -0.75
N HIS A 48 -18.14 22.83 -1.72
CA HIS A 48 -18.27 21.52 -2.39
C HIS A 48 -16.93 20.80 -2.56
N ASP A 49 -16.61 19.95 -1.59
CA ASP A 49 -15.51 19.00 -1.68
C ASP A 49 -16.03 17.64 -2.16
N PHE A 50 -15.34 17.04 -3.13
CA PHE A 50 -15.76 15.79 -3.76
C PHE A 50 -15.89 14.64 -2.75
N PHE A 51 -14.90 14.46 -1.88
CA PHE A 51 -14.91 13.38 -0.91
C PHE A 51 -15.90 13.64 0.23
N TYR A 52 -16.14 14.90 0.60
CA TYR A 52 -17.24 15.24 1.50
C TYR A 52 -18.59 14.86 0.89
N SER A 53 -18.83 15.23 -0.38
CA SER A 53 -20.08 14.93 -1.08
C SER A 53 -20.36 13.43 -1.16
N LEU A 54 -19.35 12.62 -1.51
CA LEU A 54 -19.45 11.16 -1.48
C LEU A 54 -19.72 10.63 -0.07
N ALA A 55 -19.04 11.17 0.95
CA ALA A 55 -19.24 10.74 2.32
C ALA A 55 -20.64 11.07 2.84
N ALA A 56 -21.17 12.25 2.48
CA ALA A 56 -22.51 12.68 2.84
C ALA A 56 -23.59 11.85 2.14
N GLU A 57 -23.41 11.52 0.86
CA GLU A 57 -24.28 10.60 0.12
C GLU A 57 -24.29 9.21 0.79
N ALA A 58 -23.11 8.64 1.08
CA ALA A 58 -23.01 7.37 1.78
C ALA A 58 -23.64 7.41 3.18
N ASN A 59 -23.58 8.55 3.87
CA ASN A 59 -24.21 8.72 5.18
C ASN A 59 -25.74 8.81 5.09
N ALA A 60 -26.27 9.43 4.03
CA ALA A 60 -27.70 9.59 3.81
C ALA A 60 -28.38 8.31 3.30
N ASN A 61 -27.64 7.43 2.63
CA ASN A 61 -28.16 6.13 2.19
C ASN A 61 -28.65 5.30 3.38
N GLU A 62 -29.86 4.74 3.28
CA GLU A 62 -30.40 3.83 4.31
C GLU A 62 -29.65 2.48 4.29
N GLY A 63 -29.47 1.85 5.45
CA GLY A 63 -28.73 0.58 5.59
C GLY A 63 -27.21 0.73 5.65
N HIS A 64 -26.46 -0.37 5.77
CA HIS A 64 -24.98 -0.40 5.83
C HIS A 64 -24.35 0.44 6.96
N ASP A 65 -24.86 0.31 8.19
CA ASP A 65 -24.42 1.10 9.34
C ASP A 65 -22.95 0.96 9.74
N GLU A 66 -22.30 -0.12 9.30
CA GLU A 66 -20.87 -0.42 9.44
C GLU A 66 -19.98 0.32 8.43
N CYS A 67 -20.56 1.15 7.56
CA CYS A 67 -19.79 1.97 6.62
C CYS A 67 -18.88 2.96 7.36
N TYR A 68 -17.60 3.01 6.96
CA TYR A 68 -16.63 3.94 7.54
C TYR A 68 -17.10 5.41 7.48
N SER A 69 -17.67 5.85 6.36
CA SER A 69 -18.21 7.21 6.23
C SER A 69 -19.29 7.49 7.29
N LYS A 70 -20.23 6.56 7.49
CA LYS A 70 -21.27 6.69 8.53
C LYS A 70 -20.68 6.73 9.93
N HIS A 71 -19.67 5.92 10.21
CA HIS A 71 -18.97 5.96 11.50
C HIS A 71 -18.34 7.33 11.75
N ILE A 72 -17.70 7.94 10.74
CA ILE A 72 -17.14 9.29 10.86
C ILE A 72 -18.21 10.34 11.15
N PHE A 73 -19.39 10.26 10.52
CA PHE A 73 -20.50 11.17 10.82
C PHE A 73 -21.09 10.95 12.22
N LYS A 74 -21.20 9.69 12.69
CA LYS A 74 -21.64 9.38 14.07
C LYS A 74 -20.70 9.99 15.12
N GLU A 75 -19.39 9.90 14.89
CA GLU A 75 -18.37 10.44 15.82
C GLU A 75 -18.10 11.96 15.63
N GLN A 76 -18.75 12.61 14.66
CA GLN A 76 -18.50 14.02 14.30
C GLN A 76 -18.63 14.95 15.51
N ALA A 77 -19.73 14.85 16.26
CA ALA A 77 -20.01 15.73 17.39
C ALA A 77 -19.00 15.56 18.53
N LYS A 78 -18.57 14.32 18.77
CA LYS A 78 -17.62 13.98 19.84
C LYS A 78 -16.24 14.57 19.60
N PHE A 79 -15.77 14.56 18.35
CA PHE A 79 -14.45 15.09 18.00
C PHE A 79 -14.49 16.50 17.39
N GLY A 80 -15.67 17.09 17.23
CA GLY A 80 -15.84 18.42 16.62
C GLY A 80 -15.38 18.47 15.15
N LEU A 81 -15.58 17.40 14.38
CA LEU A 81 -15.05 17.29 13.03
C LEU A 81 -15.71 18.28 12.07
N ARG A 82 -14.89 19.08 11.40
CA ARG A 82 -15.33 20.00 10.34
C ARG A 82 -15.57 19.23 9.04
N PRO A 83 -16.40 19.74 8.12
CA PRO A 83 -16.63 19.10 6.81
C PRO A 83 -15.35 18.77 6.05
N GLN A 84 -14.33 19.64 6.13
CA GLN A 84 -13.03 19.41 5.48
C GLN A 84 -12.25 18.24 6.12
N GLU A 85 -12.41 18.02 7.42
CA GLU A 85 -11.78 16.90 8.12
C GLU A 85 -12.49 15.58 7.78
N ILE A 86 -13.82 15.59 7.68
CA ILE A 86 -14.60 14.44 7.20
C ILE A 86 -14.17 14.10 5.78
N SER A 87 -14.12 15.07 4.87
CA SER A 87 -13.59 14.92 3.52
C SER A 87 -12.19 14.28 3.50
N ALA A 88 -11.26 14.83 4.29
CA ALA A 88 -9.90 14.34 4.32
C ALA A 88 -9.82 12.91 4.85
N LEU A 89 -10.56 12.58 5.92
CA LEU A 89 -10.58 11.26 6.52
C LEU A 89 -11.18 10.19 5.60
N THR A 90 -12.25 10.50 4.87
CA THR A 90 -12.87 9.56 3.92
C THR A 90 -12.07 9.45 2.63
N GLY A 91 -11.57 10.57 2.10
CA GLY A 91 -10.72 10.59 0.90
C GLY A 91 -9.37 9.90 1.09
N ASN A 92 -8.81 9.96 2.31
CA ASN A 92 -7.52 9.33 2.61
C ASN A 92 -7.55 7.79 2.48
N LEU A 93 -8.68 7.12 2.70
CA LEU A 93 -8.78 5.68 2.49
C LEU A 93 -8.50 5.30 1.03
N PHE A 94 -9.05 6.06 0.09
CA PHE A 94 -8.78 5.85 -1.33
C PHE A 94 -7.34 6.24 -1.68
N GLY A 95 -6.92 7.44 -1.25
CA GLY A 95 -5.59 7.98 -1.57
C GLY A 95 -4.43 7.14 -1.05
N ALA A 96 -4.43 6.84 0.26
CA ALA A 96 -3.37 6.10 0.92
C ALA A 96 -3.53 4.59 0.79
N GLY A 97 -4.75 4.07 0.94
CA GLY A 97 -5.01 2.62 1.00
C GLY A 97 -4.95 1.92 -0.35
N SER A 98 -5.36 2.57 -1.44
CA SER A 98 -5.42 1.93 -2.77
C SER A 98 -4.03 1.76 -3.39
N ASP A 99 -3.25 2.84 -3.45
CA ASP A 99 -1.95 2.84 -4.12
C ASP A 99 -0.93 1.96 -3.40
N THR A 100 -0.90 2.01 -2.07
CA THR A 100 0.05 1.22 -1.27
C THR A 100 -0.26 -0.26 -1.28
N SER A 101 -1.53 -0.63 -1.09
CA SER A 101 -1.95 -2.05 -1.09
C SER A 101 -1.77 -2.68 -2.47
N SER A 102 -2.20 -2.01 -3.54
CA SER A 102 -2.02 -2.53 -4.91
C SER A 102 -0.54 -2.69 -5.27
N SER A 103 0.31 -1.72 -4.91
CA SER A 103 1.76 -1.79 -5.14
C SER A 103 2.43 -2.94 -4.37
N THR A 104 1.97 -3.20 -3.14
CA THR A 104 2.43 -4.34 -2.33
C THR A 104 2.01 -5.67 -2.96
N LEU A 105 0.76 -5.79 -3.43
CA LEU A 105 0.27 -7.01 -4.08
C LEU A 105 0.95 -7.29 -5.42
N ILE A 106 1.21 -6.26 -6.23
CA ILE A 106 1.97 -6.40 -7.48
C ILE A 106 3.41 -6.84 -7.18
N THR A 107 4.01 -6.30 -6.12
CA THR A 107 5.32 -6.75 -5.61
C THR A 107 5.29 -8.21 -5.15
N ALA A 108 4.22 -8.65 -4.49
CA ALA A 108 4.05 -10.04 -4.10
C ALA A 108 4.02 -10.97 -5.34
N VAL A 109 3.26 -10.60 -6.37
CA VAL A 109 3.22 -11.35 -7.65
C VAL A 109 4.59 -11.38 -8.33
N LEU A 110 5.34 -10.28 -8.29
CA LEU A 110 6.71 -10.24 -8.79
C LEU A 110 7.60 -11.22 -8.02
N ALA A 111 7.52 -11.25 -6.69
CA ALA A 111 8.29 -12.17 -5.85
C ALA A 111 7.96 -13.64 -6.16
N MET A 112 6.66 -13.98 -6.24
CA MET A 112 6.18 -15.32 -6.56
C MET A 112 6.74 -15.82 -7.91
N ARG A 113 6.78 -14.93 -8.91
CA ARG A 113 7.33 -15.24 -10.23
C ARG A 113 8.86 -15.34 -10.22
N ALA A 114 9.54 -14.44 -9.52
CA ALA A 114 11.00 -14.33 -9.54
C ALA A 114 11.69 -15.39 -8.66
N PHE A 115 11.01 -15.86 -7.61
CA PHE A 115 11.49 -16.82 -6.62
C PHE A 115 10.48 -17.97 -6.43
N PRO A 116 10.16 -18.74 -7.49
CA PRO A 116 9.10 -19.75 -7.46
C PRO A 116 9.37 -20.88 -6.45
N GLU A 117 10.63 -21.13 -6.07
CA GLU A 117 11.02 -22.09 -5.05
C GLU A 117 10.38 -21.78 -3.69
N THR A 118 10.09 -20.51 -3.41
CA THR A 118 9.48 -20.08 -2.15
C THR A 118 7.99 -20.43 -2.05
N LEU A 119 7.36 -20.82 -3.16
CA LEU A 119 5.95 -21.24 -3.22
C LEU A 119 5.76 -22.69 -2.78
N ILE A 120 6.77 -23.54 -2.90
CA ILE A 120 6.69 -24.98 -2.58
C ILE A 120 6.26 -25.20 -1.12
N PRO A 121 6.99 -24.69 -0.10
CA PRO A 121 6.57 -24.81 1.30
C PRO A 121 5.23 -24.12 1.61
N ALA A 122 4.90 -23.03 0.90
CA ALA A 122 3.59 -22.38 1.06
C ALA A 122 2.45 -23.28 0.57
N TRP A 123 2.63 -23.94 -0.58
CA TRP A 123 1.66 -24.90 -1.11
C TRP A 123 1.49 -26.11 -0.20
N GLU A 124 2.59 -26.68 0.31
CA GLU A 124 2.53 -27.80 1.27
C GLU A 124 1.74 -27.42 2.53
N GLU A 125 1.99 -26.21 3.07
CA GLU A 125 1.29 -25.70 4.25
C GLU A 125 -0.21 -25.47 3.97
N LEU A 126 -0.53 -24.79 2.87
CA LEU A 126 -1.91 -24.49 2.47
C LEU A 126 -2.70 -25.76 2.15
N ASP A 127 -2.10 -26.72 1.45
CA ASP A 127 -2.78 -27.98 1.10
C ASP A 127 -3.05 -28.82 2.36
N ARG A 128 -2.17 -28.78 3.37
CA ARG A 128 -2.35 -29.46 4.66
C ARG A 128 -3.45 -28.83 5.52
N VAL A 129 -3.51 -27.50 5.61
CA VAL A 129 -4.41 -26.78 6.53
C VAL A 129 -5.78 -26.50 5.90
N VAL A 130 -5.77 -26.03 4.65
CA VAL A 130 -6.96 -25.50 3.97
C VAL A 130 -7.57 -26.55 3.03
N GLY A 131 -6.71 -27.30 2.33
CA GLY A 131 -7.13 -28.26 1.32
C GLY A 131 -7.68 -27.60 0.05
N PRO A 132 -8.22 -28.37 -0.90
CA PRO A 132 -8.57 -27.87 -2.24
C PRO A 132 -10.00 -27.34 -2.37
N ASP A 133 -10.84 -27.46 -1.34
CA ASP A 133 -12.29 -27.25 -1.45
C ASP A 133 -12.77 -25.84 -1.09
N ARG A 134 -11.93 -25.05 -0.43
CA ARG A 134 -12.24 -23.67 0.00
C ARG A 134 -10.99 -22.80 -0.06
N SER A 135 -11.15 -21.50 -0.26
CA SER A 135 -10.02 -20.58 -0.11
C SER A 135 -9.66 -20.31 1.37
N PRO A 136 -8.42 -19.89 1.66
CA PRO A 136 -8.02 -19.50 3.01
C PRO A 136 -8.89 -18.35 3.59
N THR A 137 -9.13 -18.39 4.90
CA THR A 137 -9.81 -17.35 5.69
C THR A 137 -8.91 -16.89 6.84
N PHE A 138 -9.31 -15.84 7.57
CA PHE A 138 -8.55 -15.36 8.73
C PHE A 138 -8.45 -16.40 9.85
N ASP A 139 -9.39 -17.33 9.94
CA ASP A 139 -9.38 -18.39 10.95
C ASP A 139 -8.19 -19.36 10.76
N ASP A 140 -7.66 -19.46 9.53
CA ASP A 140 -6.52 -20.31 9.22
C ASP A 140 -5.16 -19.69 9.61
N ASP A 141 -5.07 -18.38 9.88
CA ASP A 141 -3.78 -17.67 10.06
C ASP A 141 -2.91 -18.27 11.16
N ALA A 142 -3.52 -18.72 12.27
CA ALA A 142 -2.79 -19.34 13.38
C ALA A 142 -2.00 -20.58 12.94
N ASP A 143 -2.52 -21.35 11.98
CA ASP A 143 -1.98 -22.63 11.51
C ASP A 143 -1.15 -22.51 10.22
N LEU A 144 -0.97 -21.29 9.71
CA LEU A 144 -0.23 -20.96 8.49
C LEU A 144 1.03 -20.10 8.75
N PRO A 145 1.99 -20.55 9.60
CA PRO A 145 3.17 -19.76 9.96
C PRO A 145 4.10 -19.43 8.78
N TYR A 146 4.24 -20.31 7.79
CA TYR A 146 5.06 -20.02 6.60
C TYR A 146 4.39 -18.96 5.73
N MET A 147 3.08 -19.01 5.52
CA MET A 147 2.36 -17.95 4.82
C MET A 147 2.49 -16.59 5.52
N ARG A 148 2.40 -16.58 6.85
CA ARG A 148 2.69 -15.35 7.62
C ARG A 148 4.09 -14.86 7.33
N ALA A 149 5.09 -15.74 7.37
CA ALA A 149 6.47 -15.41 7.06
C ALA A 149 6.66 -14.88 5.62
N PHE A 150 5.97 -15.48 4.64
CA PHE A 150 5.97 -15.05 3.23
C PHE A 150 5.48 -13.61 3.09
N VAL A 151 4.36 -13.28 3.73
CA VAL A 151 3.77 -11.94 3.66
C VAL A 151 4.65 -10.91 4.36
N LYS A 152 5.29 -11.27 5.48
CA LYS A 152 6.29 -10.41 6.14
C LYS A 152 7.48 -10.13 5.22
N GLU A 153 7.93 -11.11 4.45
CA GLU A 153 8.98 -10.92 3.45
C GLU A 153 8.52 -10.06 2.27
N VAL A 154 7.25 -10.11 1.85
CA VAL A 154 6.68 -9.15 0.88
C VAL A 154 6.82 -7.72 1.39
N PHE A 155 6.46 -7.47 2.66
CA PHE A 155 6.57 -6.14 3.25
C PHE A 155 8.02 -5.66 3.35
N ARG A 156 8.95 -6.55 3.71
CA ARG A 156 10.38 -6.20 3.84
C ARG A 156 11.07 -6.02 2.49
N TRP A 157 10.94 -6.98 1.57
CA TRP A 157 11.79 -7.11 0.38
C TRP A 157 11.76 -5.88 -0.52
N ARG A 158 10.58 -5.32 -0.75
CA ARG A 158 10.36 -4.14 -1.58
C ARG A 158 9.26 -3.26 -0.97
N SER A 159 9.50 -2.75 0.23
CA SER A 159 8.62 -1.80 0.94
C SER A 159 8.13 -0.67 0.04
N VAL A 160 6.82 -0.45 -0.05
CA VAL A 160 6.24 0.58 -0.95
C VAL A 160 6.74 1.99 -0.65
N ALA A 161 6.95 2.34 0.63
CA ALA A 161 7.47 3.64 1.03
C ALA A 161 8.98 3.56 1.36
N ILE A 162 9.84 3.62 0.35
CA ILE A 162 11.30 3.43 0.49
C ILE A 162 11.99 4.46 1.38
N ILE A 163 11.44 5.68 1.48
CA ILE A 163 11.94 6.77 2.32
C ILE A 163 11.04 7.01 3.55
N GLY A 164 10.35 5.97 4.02
CA GLY A 164 9.73 5.97 5.35
C GLY A 164 8.58 6.95 5.55
N GLY A 165 7.93 7.37 4.46
CA GLY A 165 6.84 8.34 4.48
C GLY A 165 7.33 9.78 4.40
N GLN A 166 6.63 10.70 5.06
CA GLN A 166 6.84 12.13 4.95
C GLN A 166 8.02 12.59 5.84
N PRO A 167 8.84 13.54 5.39
CA PRO A 167 9.88 14.14 6.24
C PRO A 167 9.29 14.78 7.50
N HIS A 168 10.02 14.67 8.60
CA HIS A 168 9.73 15.33 9.86
C HIS A 168 10.84 16.33 10.20
N ALA A 169 10.52 17.36 10.97
CA ALA A 169 11.50 18.31 11.44
C ALA A 169 11.27 18.64 12.92
N PRO A 170 12.32 18.80 13.74
CA PRO A 170 12.16 19.10 15.14
C PRO A 170 11.72 20.57 15.31
N ILE A 171 10.88 20.83 16.31
CA ILE A 171 10.34 22.18 16.60
C ILE A 171 11.30 23.04 17.46
N GLN A 172 12.40 22.43 17.90
CA GLN A 172 13.52 23.01 18.64
C GLN A 172 14.78 22.23 18.29
N ASP A 173 15.94 22.74 18.68
CA ASP A 173 17.20 22.00 18.54
C ASP A 173 17.15 20.69 19.33
N ASP A 174 17.69 19.63 18.76
CA ASP A 174 17.74 18.30 19.36
C ASP A 174 19.15 17.69 19.22
N TYR A 175 19.49 16.70 20.02
CA TYR A 175 20.80 16.04 19.99
C TYR A 175 20.67 14.53 19.89
N TYR A 176 21.30 13.94 18.89
CA TYR A 176 21.35 12.49 18.72
C TYR A 176 22.80 12.00 18.61
N LYS A 177 23.23 11.12 19.52
CA LYS A 177 24.61 10.59 19.58
C LYS A 177 25.69 11.69 19.54
N GLY A 178 25.44 12.81 20.22
CA GLY A 178 26.34 13.97 20.26
C GLY A 178 26.24 14.91 19.06
N TRP A 179 25.43 14.58 18.04
CA TRP A 179 25.18 15.44 16.89
C TRP A 179 24.01 16.36 17.15
N LEU A 180 24.21 17.67 16.95
CA LEU A 180 23.13 18.65 16.93
C LEU A 180 22.27 18.43 15.67
N ILE A 181 20.97 18.29 15.86
CA ILE A 181 19.93 18.35 14.84
C ILE A 181 19.21 19.68 15.04
N PRO A 182 19.51 20.72 14.23
CA PRO A 182 18.88 22.01 14.40
C PRO A 182 17.36 21.98 14.23
N LYS A 183 16.70 22.91 14.91
CA LYS A 183 15.29 23.23 14.71
C LYS A 183 14.99 23.40 13.22
N LEU A 184 13.87 22.82 12.76
CA LEU A 184 13.40 22.80 11.37
C LEU A 184 14.29 22.03 10.37
N THR A 185 15.34 21.34 10.81
CA THR A 185 16.07 20.41 9.92
C THR A 185 15.19 19.24 9.52
N TRP A 186 15.11 18.97 8.22
CA TRP A 186 14.34 17.83 7.71
C TRP A 186 15.07 16.52 7.98
N VAL A 187 14.33 15.56 8.53
CA VAL A 187 14.78 14.21 8.85
C VAL A 187 13.80 13.25 8.20
N GLN A 188 14.34 12.27 7.48
CA GLN A 188 13.55 11.26 6.78
C GLN A 188 14.16 9.88 7.01
N GLY A 189 13.29 8.91 7.26
CA GLY A 189 13.71 7.54 7.51
C GLY A 189 13.98 6.79 6.22
N ASN A 190 15.17 6.20 6.05
CA ASN A 190 15.47 5.42 4.86
C ASN A 190 15.07 3.94 5.07
N VAL A 191 13.81 3.61 4.80
CA VAL A 191 13.28 2.23 4.94
C VAL A 191 14.01 1.27 4.01
N TRP A 192 14.36 1.70 2.78
CA TRP A 192 15.18 0.91 1.87
C TRP A 192 16.50 0.50 2.52
N ALA A 193 17.26 1.45 3.03
CA ALA A 193 18.53 1.16 3.70
C ALA A 193 18.34 0.25 4.93
N ILE A 194 17.25 0.42 5.70
CA ILE A 194 16.95 -0.43 6.86
C ILE A 194 16.63 -1.87 6.42
N HIS A 195 15.87 -2.06 5.35
CA HIS A 195 15.48 -3.39 4.84
C HIS A 195 16.54 -4.06 3.99
N HIS A 196 17.56 -3.31 3.56
CA HIS A 196 18.71 -3.78 2.79
C HIS A 196 20.01 -3.83 3.60
N HIS A 197 19.95 -3.61 4.91
CA HIS A 197 21.13 -3.68 5.74
C HIS A 197 21.47 -5.15 6.04
N ASP A 198 22.66 -5.60 5.59
CA ASP A 198 23.10 -7.00 5.66
C ASP A 198 23.16 -7.57 7.08
N ARG A 199 23.27 -6.73 8.12
CA ARG A 199 23.28 -7.20 9.52
C ARG A 199 21.97 -7.88 9.90
N GLU A 200 20.84 -7.32 9.45
CA GLU A 200 19.50 -7.87 9.69
C GLU A 200 19.04 -8.76 8.53
N PHE A 201 19.41 -8.40 7.30
CA PHE A 201 18.91 -9.06 6.09
C PHE A 201 20.06 -9.42 5.12
N PRO A 202 20.90 -10.42 5.43
CA PRO A 202 21.92 -10.90 4.51
C PRO A 202 21.31 -11.32 3.16
N GLU A 203 21.92 -10.96 2.03
CA GLU A 203 21.34 -11.14 0.68
C GLU A 203 19.96 -10.45 0.57
N PRO A 204 19.88 -9.12 0.78
CA PRO A 204 18.62 -8.43 0.98
C PRO A 204 17.69 -8.45 -0.25
N ASP A 205 18.25 -8.68 -1.44
CA ASP A 205 17.53 -8.81 -2.70
C ASP A 205 17.01 -10.23 -2.98
N ARG A 206 17.47 -11.24 -2.23
CA ARG A 206 16.86 -12.58 -2.26
C ARG A 206 15.58 -12.57 -1.43
N PHE A 207 14.46 -12.90 -2.07
CA PHE A 207 13.19 -13.09 -1.38
C PHE A 207 13.24 -14.38 -0.56
N ASN A 208 13.29 -14.26 0.76
CA ASN A 208 13.46 -15.40 1.65
C ASN A 208 12.50 -15.34 2.86
N PRO A 209 11.33 -16.00 2.78
CA PRO A 209 10.39 -16.10 3.89
C PRO A 209 11.00 -16.71 5.16
N MET A 210 12.03 -17.56 5.04
CA MET A 210 12.65 -18.22 6.20
C MET A 210 13.24 -17.22 7.21
N ARG A 211 13.48 -15.96 6.84
CA ARG A 211 13.88 -14.89 7.78
C ARG A 211 12.87 -14.66 8.90
N PHE A 212 11.60 -14.99 8.65
CA PHE A 212 10.49 -14.74 9.56
C PHE A 212 9.86 -16.02 10.14
N VAL A 213 10.37 -17.18 9.77
CA VAL A 213 9.99 -18.46 10.38
C VAL A 213 10.69 -18.59 11.73
N LYS A 214 9.94 -19.00 12.76
CA LYS A 214 10.47 -19.19 14.11
C LYS A 214 11.60 -20.24 14.09
N ASP A 215 12.67 -19.98 14.83
CA ASP A 215 13.83 -20.87 14.98
C ASP A 215 14.59 -21.16 13.67
N SER A 216 14.31 -20.40 12.61
CA SER A 216 15.03 -20.49 11.34
C SER A 216 16.47 -20.01 11.48
N PRO A 217 17.45 -20.67 10.85
CA PRO A 217 18.85 -20.22 10.82
C PRO A 217 19.03 -18.88 10.09
N ASP A 218 18.06 -18.48 9.26
CA ASP A 218 18.06 -17.22 8.51
C ASP A 218 17.48 -16.04 9.31
N ALA A 219 16.86 -16.32 10.46
CA ALA A 219 16.31 -15.28 11.32
C ALA A 219 17.44 -14.46 11.97
N ARG A 220 17.27 -13.15 12.02
CA ARG A 220 18.18 -12.21 12.68
C ARG A 220 17.41 -11.31 13.64
N PRO A 221 18.00 -10.88 14.76
CA PRO A 221 17.37 -9.92 15.64
C PRO A 221 17.03 -8.63 14.89
N PHE A 222 15.80 -8.13 15.09
CA PHE A 222 15.35 -6.87 14.51
C PHE A 222 14.71 -6.01 15.60
N PRO A 223 14.98 -4.68 15.66
CA PRO A 223 14.47 -3.83 16.74
C PRO A 223 12.94 -3.71 16.82
N GLY A 224 12.23 -3.92 15.71
CA GLY A 224 10.76 -3.88 15.67
C GLY A 224 10.14 -5.27 15.85
N GLU A 225 9.04 -5.35 16.60
CA GLU A 225 8.33 -6.61 16.91
C GLU A 225 7.88 -7.39 15.66
N ARG A 226 7.57 -6.67 14.58
CA ARG A 226 7.16 -7.28 13.31
C ARG A 226 8.34 -7.80 12.48
N GLY A 227 9.57 -7.41 12.79
CA GLY A 227 10.75 -7.78 11.99
C GLY A 227 10.92 -6.97 10.69
N TYR A 228 10.08 -5.96 10.46
CA TYR A 228 10.19 -4.99 9.36
C TYR A 228 9.63 -3.62 9.81
N MET A 229 9.76 -2.60 8.98
CA MET A 229 9.45 -1.17 9.27
C MET A 229 8.69 -0.48 8.12
N THR A 230 8.01 -1.26 7.29
CA THR A 230 7.26 -0.78 6.10
C THR A 230 6.16 0.23 6.46
N PHE A 231 5.63 0.15 7.68
CA PHE A 231 4.57 1.04 8.20
C PHE A 231 5.10 2.23 9.01
N GLY A 232 6.42 2.44 9.05
CA GLY A 232 7.03 3.48 9.86
C GLY A 232 7.09 3.12 11.34
N TRP A 233 7.21 4.14 12.20
CA TRP A 233 7.45 3.98 13.64
C TRP A 233 6.92 5.15 14.46
N GLY A 234 6.80 4.91 15.78
CA GLY A 234 6.46 5.94 16.76
C GLY A 234 5.05 6.54 16.57
N ARG A 235 4.89 7.81 16.96
CA ARG A 235 3.59 8.52 16.96
C ARG A 235 2.94 8.67 15.58
N ARG A 236 3.67 8.42 14.50
CA ARG A 236 3.22 8.59 13.11
C ARG A 236 3.23 7.27 12.34
N VAL A 237 3.27 6.15 13.05
CA VAL A 237 3.08 4.81 12.46
C VAL A 237 1.77 4.77 11.66
N CYS A 238 1.78 4.06 10.54
CA CYS A 238 0.66 3.99 9.61
C CYS A 238 -0.64 3.58 10.32
N SER A 239 -1.64 4.46 10.31
CA SER A 239 -2.96 4.17 10.88
C SER A 239 -3.70 3.06 10.13
N GLY A 240 -3.36 2.81 8.87
CA GLY A 240 -3.90 1.74 8.04
C GLY A 240 -3.15 0.40 8.16
N GLN A 241 -2.16 0.28 9.06
CA GLN A 241 -1.31 -0.91 9.15
C GLN A 241 -2.10 -2.20 9.31
N ALA A 242 -3.05 -2.25 10.25
CA ALA A 242 -3.83 -3.47 10.51
C ALA A 242 -4.63 -3.92 9.27
N LEU A 243 -5.30 -2.97 8.59
CA LEU A 243 -6.05 -3.24 7.36
C LEU A 243 -5.13 -3.73 6.24
N ALA A 244 -3.97 -3.09 6.07
CA ALA A 244 -3.01 -3.46 5.04
C ALA A 244 -2.38 -4.83 5.28
N GLU A 245 -1.99 -5.14 6.53
CA GLU A 245 -1.43 -6.45 6.90
C GLU A 245 -2.43 -7.57 6.69
N GLN A 246 -3.66 -7.43 7.21
CA GLN A 246 -4.72 -8.43 7.06
C GLN A 246 -5.14 -8.61 5.60
N GLY A 247 -5.36 -7.51 4.87
CA GLY A 247 -5.77 -7.53 3.47
C GLY A 247 -4.69 -8.13 2.57
N THR A 248 -3.42 -7.79 2.79
CA THR A 248 -2.29 -8.35 2.04
C THR A 248 -2.15 -9.84 2.35
N TRP A 249 -2.21 -10.23 3.63
CA TRP A 249 -2.10 -11.62 4.03
C TRP A 249 -3.16 -12.48 3.36
N LEU A 250 -4.44 -12.09 3.47
CA LEU A 250 -5.55 -12.86 2.91
C LEU A 250 -5.46 -12.95 1.38
N THR A 251 -5.13 -11.84 0.72
CA THR A 251 -5.02 -11.81 -0.75
C THR A 251 -3.87 -12.66 -1.23
N VAL A 252 -2.69 -12.56 -0.61
CA VAL A 252 -1.50 -13.35 -0.97
C VAL A 252 -1.74 -14.84 -0.70
N ALA A 253 -2.33 -15.20 0.44
CA ALA A 253 -2.69 -16.59 0.75
C ALA A 253 -3.65 -17.17 -0.30
N ARG A 254 -4.69 -16.43 -0.70
CA ARG A 254 -5.63 -16.86 -1.73
C ARG A 254 -5.00 -16.95 -3.13
N LEU A 255 -4.08 -16.04 -3.46
CA LEU A 255 -3.33 -16.10 -4.72
C LEU A 255 -2.45 -17.35 -4.80
N ILE A 256 -1.66 -17.63 -3.75
CA ILE A 256 -0.78 -18.81 -3.69
C ILE A 256 -1.61 -20.10 -3.63
N TRP A 257 -2.69 -20.13 -2.85
CA TRP A 257 -3.59 -21.28 -2.77
C TRP A 257 -4.29 -21.56 -4.11
N GLY A 258 -4.72 -20.51 -4.81
CA GLY A 258 -5.55 -20.64 -6.00
C GLY A 258 -4.76 -20.91 -7.29
N PHE A 259 -3.57 -20.34 -7.41
CA PHE A 259 -2.91 -20.19 -8.71
C PHE A 259 -1.44 -20.61 -8.72
N LYS A 260 -1.01 -21.14 -9.86
CA LYS A 260 0.40 -21.19 -10.27
C LYS A 260 0.72 -19.85 -10.91
N ILE A 261 1.69 -19.15 -10.34
CA ILE A 261 2.14 -17.82 -10.77
C ILE A 261 3.56 -17.98 -11.29
N GLU A 262 3.70 -17.99 -12.61
CA GLU A 262 4.91 -18.42 -13.29
C GLU A 262 5.37 -17.38 -14.31
N ALA A 263 6.59 -17.54 -14.81
CA ALA A 263 7.06 -16.73 -15.92
C ALA A 263 6.18 -16.94 -17.16
N ALA A 264 5.74 -15.84 -17.77
CA ALA A 264 5.15 -15.91 -19.11
C ALA A 264 6.20 -16.41 -20.10
N LEU A 265 5.76 -17.16 -21.11
CA LEU A 265 6.63 -17.66 -22.17
C LEU A 265 6.59 -16.73 -23.40
N ASP A 266 7.70 -16.65 -24.12
CA ASP A 266 7.77 -16.00 -25.42
C ASP A 266 7.26 -16.91 -26.56
N ALA A 267 7.40 -16.45 -27.81
CA ALA A 267 6.98 -17.20 -29.00
C ALA A 267 7.72 -18.54 -29.15
N ASP A 268 8.94 -18.65 -28.61
CA ASP A 268 9.79 -19.84 -28.64
C ASP A 268 9.61 -20.74 -27.40
N LYS A 269 8.57 -20.48 -26.59
CA LYS A 269 8.27 -21.17 -25.33
C LYS A 269 9.36 -21.01 -24.26
N LYS A 270 10.19 -19.97 -24.34
CA LYS A 270 11.21 -19.67 -23.31
C LYS A 270 10.64 -18.72 -22.26
N PRO A 271 11.01 -18.88 -20.97
CA PRO A 271 10.64 -17.94 -19.93
C PRO A 271 11.12 -16.53 -20.26
N ILE A 272 10.20 -15.57 -20.31
CA ILE A 272 10.55 -14.15 -20.41
C ILE A 272 11.26 -13.78 -19.11
N PRO A 273 12.43 -13.13 -19.13
CA PRO A 273 13.13 -12.71 -17.91
C PRO A 273 12.33 -11.64 -17.16
N VAL A 274 12.69 -11.42 -15.89
CA VAL A 274 12.15 -10.33 -15.08
C VAL A 274 13.28 -9.59 -14.40
N ASP A 275 13.19 -8.27 -14.41
CA ASP A 275 14.09 -7.42 -13.64
C ASP A 275 13.42 -7.07 -12.31
N ILE A 276 13.96 -7.60 -11.22
CA ILE A 276 13.46 -7.38 -9.85
C ILE A 276 13.72 -5.96 -9.33
N ASN A 277 14.46 -5.14 -10.06
CA ASN A 277 14.77 -3.75 -9.73
C ASN A 277 14.08 -2.74 -10.64
N ASN A 278 13.32 -3.20 -11.65
CA ASN A 278 12.60 -2.33 -12.57
C ASN A 278 11.32 -1.76 -11.93
N TYR A 279 11.49 -0.72 -11.12
CA TYR A 279 10.42 -0.06 -10.38
C TYR A 279 10.17 1.37 -10.90
N THR A 280 8.98 1.90 -10.60
CA THR A 280 8.66 3.32 -10.79
C THR A 280 9.44 4.18 -9.81
N ASN A 281 9.73 5.43 -10.20
CA ASN A 281 10.42 6.38 -9.34
C ASN A 281 9.38 7.34 -8.73
N GLY A 282 8.91 7.10 -7.50
CA GLY A 282 7.87 7.90 -6.84
C GLY A 282 7.99 7.86 -5.31
N LEU A 283 7.14 8.60 -4.58
CA LEU A 283 7.12 8.58 -3.11
C LEU A 283 6.76 7.17 -2.61
N ASN A 284 5.73 6.62 -3.25
CA ASN A 284 5.47 5.20 -3.30
C ASN A 284 6.04 4.68 -4.61
N TRP A 285 6.66 3.52 -4.56
CA TRP A 285 7.15 2.82 -5.75
C TRP A 285 6.50 1.45 -5.91
N ARG A 286 6.56 0.93 -7.13
CA ARG A 286 6.04 -0.39 -7.50
C ARG A 286 6.73 -0.92 -8.74
N PRO A 287 6.62 -2.21 -9.06
CA PRO A 287 7.15 -2.76 -10.30
C PRO A 287 6.56 -2.05 -11.53
N GLN A 288 7.40 -1.81 -12.53
CA GLN A 288 6.92 -1.52 -13.88
C GLN A 288 6.16 -2.73 -14.46
N PRO A 289 5.32 -2.54 -15.50
CA PRO A 289 4.60 -3.66 -16.10
C PRO A 289 5.53 -4.82 -16.50
N PHE A 290 5.19 -6.03 -16.05
CA PHE A 290 5.89 -7.26 -16.40
C PHE A 290 4.88 -8.34 -16.80
N LYS A 291 5.33 -9.32 -17.60
CA LYS A 291 4.48 -10.44 -18.04
C LYS A 291 4.53 -11.58 -17.04
N VAL A 292 3.39 -12.16 -16.71
CA VAL A 292 3.24 -13.29 -15.79
C VAL A 292 2.16 -14.24 -16.33
N SER A 293 2.34 -15.54 -16.13
CA SER A 293 1.33 -16.56 -16.39
C SER A 293 0.64 -16.91 -15.07
N ILE A 294 -0.69 -16.85 -15.05
CA ILE A 294 -1.50 -17.18 -13.87
C ILE A 294 -2.51 -18.24 -14.27
N THR A 295 -2.37 -19.44 -13.73
CA THR A 295 -3.26 -20.58 -14.03
C THR A 295 -3.75 -21.22 -12.73
N PRO A 296 -4.99 -21.76 -12.66
CA PRO A 296 -5.44 -22.47 -11.47
C PRO A 296 -4.52 -23.66 -11.13
N ARG A 297 -4.27 -23.91 -9.85
CA ARG A 297 -3.43 -25.05 -9.41
C ARG A 297 -4.03 -26.41 -9.74
N SER A 298 -5.36 -26.52 -9.70
CA SER A 298 -6.11 -27.72 -10.09
C SER A 298 -7.54 -27.35 -10.53
N GLU A 299 -8.22 -28.27 -11.20
CA GLU A 299 -9.63 -28.07 -11.57
C GLU A 299 -10.53 -27.98 -10.34
N ARG A 300 -10.23 -28.72 -9.26
CA ARG A 300 -10.99 -28.68 -8.01
C ARG A 300 -10.90 -27.31 -7.34
N ILE A 301 -9.69 -26.75 -7.28
CA ILE A 301 -9.45 -25.39 -6.78
C ILE A 301 -10.16 -24.36 -7.68
N ARG A 302 -10.10 -24.52 -9.00
CA ARG A 302 -10.83 -23.64 -9.95
C ARG A 302 -12.33 -23.62 -9.64
N GLN A 303 -12.96 -24.77 -9.42
CA GLN A 303 -14.37 -24.86 -9.08
C GLN A 303 -14.69 -24.15 -7.76
N ALA A 304 -13.84 -24.30 -6.75
CA ALA A 304 -13.99 -23.58 -5.48
C ALA A 304 -13.88 -22.06 -5.66
N ILE A 305 -12.90 -21.58 -6.45
CA ILE A 305 -12.73 -20.15 -6.77
C ILE A 305 -13.98 -19.59 -7.45
N VAL A 306 -14.52 -20.29 -8.46
CA VAL A 306 -15.71 -19.83 -9.19
C VAL A 306 -16.93 -19.75 -8.25
N ARG A 307 -17.18 -20.81 -7.48
CA ARG A 307 -18.29 -20.87 -6.53
C ARG A 307 -18.21 -19.77 -5.48
N GLU A 308 -17.03 -19.57 -4.89
CA GLU A 308 -16.82 -18.51 -3.89
C GLU A 308 -16.91 -17.11 -4.50
N GLY A 309 -16.45 -16.94 -5.75
CA GLY A 309 -16.59 -15.69 -6.49
C GLY A 309 -18.05 -15.32 -6.74
N GLU A 310 -18.87 -16.27 -7.16
CA GLU A 310 -20.32 -16.09 -7.34
C GLU A 310 -20.99 -15.70 -6.03
N GLN A 311 -20.67 -16.41 -4.94
CA GLN A 311 -21.19 -16.08 -3.61
C GLN A 311 -20.75 -14.68 -3.15
N ALA A 312 -19.49 -14.31 -3.41
CA ALA A 312 -18.97 -12.99 -3.06
C ALA A 312 -19.70 -11.88 -3.83
N LEU A 313 -19.95 -12.06 -5.13
CA LEU A 313 -20.73 -11.12 -5.93
C LEU A 313 -22.16 -10.98 -5.40
N ALA A 314 -22.82 -12.10 -5.07
CA ALA A 314 -24.16 -12.08 -4.47
C ALA A 314 -24.18 -11.33 -3.12
N ASN A 315 -23.16 -11.52 -2.28
CA ASN A 315 -23.04 -10.81 -1.01
C ASN A 315 -22.78 -9.30 -1.20
N LEU A 316 -22.02 -8.93 -2.23
CA LEU A 316 -21.69 -7.55 -2.54
C LEU A 316 -22.79 -6.81 -3.32
N ALA A 317 -23.75 -7.52 -3.90
CA ALA A 317 -24.85 -6.95 -4.67
C ALA A 317 -25.65 -5.88 -3.89
N GLN A 318 -25.72 -6.00 -2.55
CA GLN A 318 -26.34 -4.99 -1.69
C GLN A 318 -25.66 -3.61 -1.75
N TYR A 319 -24.39 -3.55 -2.18
CA TYR A 319 -23.62 -2.32 -2.32
C TYR A 319 -23.58 -1.81 -3.77
N GLU A 320 -24.26 -2.49 -4.69
CA GLU A 320 -24.38 -2.00 -6.07
C GLU A 320 -25.25 -0.75 -6.11
N GLY A 321 -24.72 0.30 -6.71
CA GLY A 321 -25.41 1.58 -6.86
C GLY A 321 -24.56 2.57 -7.63
N GLU A 322 -25.21 3.58 -8.21
CA GLU A 322 -24.52 4.70 -8.84
C GLU A 322 -24.50 5.91 -7.91
N THR A 323 -23.31 6.45 -7.68
CA THR A 323 -23.16 7.75 -7.02
C THR A 323 -23.60 8.89 -7.94
N GLN A 324 -24.23 9.91 -7.36
CA GLN A 324 -24.58 11.17 -8.03
C GLN A 324 -23.33 12.00 -8.39
N TYR A 325 -22.17 11.66 -7.82
CA TYR A 325 -20.93 12.41 -7.94
C TYR A 325 -19.88 11.61 -8.73
N ARG A 326 -19.49 12.12 -9.90
CA ARG A 326 -18.38 11.56 -10.68
C ARG A 326 -17.23 12.56 -10.69
N MET A 327 -16.02 12.12 -10.33
CA MET A 327 -14.84 12.98 -10.28
C MET A 327 -14.60 13.75 -11.60
N SER A 328 -14.91 13.13 -12.74
CA SER A 328 -14.76 13.71 -14.08
C SER A 328 -15.72 14.87 -14.41
N THR A 329 -16.83 14.99 -13.66
CA THR A 329 -17.88 16.00 -13.87
C THR A 329 -18.16 16.86 -12.65
N PHE A 330 -17.67 16.46 -11.47
CA PHE A 330 -17.97 17.11 -10.19
C PHE A 330 -17.67 18.61 -10.21
N TYR A 331 -16.47 18.99 -10.67
CA TYR A 331 -16.04 20.38 -10.75
C TYR A 331 -16.50 21.12 -12.02
N LYS A 332 -17.31 20.47 -12.86
CA LYS A 332 -17.89 21.09 -14.08
C LYS A 332 -19.31 21.59 -13.85
N LYS A 333 -19.96 21.18 -12.75
CA LYS A 333 -21.28 21.69 -12.37
C LYS A 333 -21.10 23.08 -11.74
N PRO A 334 -21.87 24.10 -12.19
CA PRO A 334 -21.73 25.48 -11.74
C PRO A 334 -22.04 25.66 -10.25
#